data_AF-A0AA36N976-F1
#
_entry.id   AF-A0AA36N976-F1
#
_cell.length_a   1.000
_cell.length_b   1.000
_cell.length_c   1.000
_cell.angle_alpha   90.00
_cell.angle_beta   90.00
_cell.angle_gamma   90.00
#
_symmetry.space_group_name_H-M   'P 1'
#
loop_
_entity.id
_entity.type
_entity.pdbx_description
1 polymer ?
#
loop_
_entity_poly.entity_id
_entity_poly.type
_entity_poly.pdbx_seq_one_letter_code
_entity_poly.pdbx_strand_id
1 'polypeptide(L)'
;MHRTSIQGRATARAEAMASKTPRNMHMDIFVAYERSWSIQDALDQHAALAEQREVLTEIGRNRLRVRQTQLSFAELEVTEALEAARSISALDAGDAQKVLQLAGRVRAAVRDLRTAARMKQLEQNIVNKHLAQADQENEQSRLEMTSMKEVIDDKSLVVAVDDSQPAPVSVDADGQILKQRYKYCTNCKVGGHGQRFCEYLLERPDWRVYPNQKWFEDEKGNEYHCPLGKKLVDFADESHFSRIAMYLKGRAWLEEKTKVLDLAPGKMPDTYIIEDGQWRGAAPPPDDQVSELPWFVKEADRNWGTSVHVCARPSACLSLAKPNGVYVVQPHIKDPLLTEDGRKCHIKFYVLLLGFEDGVRWNLYTFKEGYLSISPNKWSPTDLSKDTQVTIIRSERIGTWKAWADAYPKCKAVVAEVIERAVTLGRLEGRLGKIQFEIFSADFIVDAHGDVWLFEFNMSPVLKDPKDEPKVNDADMVRGALSIVAPWSGGPGLWDFAGEFRGQQPKAKAPAAPQGPPAPKASGASGASGASGASGASGASGASGAGGAGGESRAGAAPSEVA
;
A
#
# COMPACT_ATOMS: atom_id res chain seq x y z
N MET A 1 -73.16 -11.45 -27.06
CA MET A 1 -72.37 -11.01 -25.88
C MET A 1 -71.05 -11.77 -25.69
N HIS A 2 -70.28 -12.09 -26.74
CA HIS A 2 -69.03 -12.88 -26.59
C HIS A 2 -67.83 -12.41 -27.45
N ARG A 3 -67.88 -11.20 -28.04
CA ARG A 3 -66.75 -10.66 -28.84
C ARG A 3 -65.90 -9.59 -28.14
N THR A 4 -66.29 -9.09 -26.96
CA THR A 4 -65.59 -8.02 -26.25
C THR A 4 -64.47 -8.50 -25.29
N SER A 5 -64.28 -9.81 -25.11
CA SER A 5 -63.36 -10.38 -24.10
C SER A 5 -61.94 -10.68 -24.63
N ILE A 6 -61.78 -10.87 -25.94
CA ILE A 6 -60.49 -11.25 -26.53
C ILE A 6 -59.59 -10.03 -26.76
N GLN A 7 -60.17 -8.87 -27.06
CA GLN A 7 -59.41 -7.65 -27.33
C GLN A 7 -58.77 -7.05 -26.07
N GLY A 8 -59.42 -7.14 -24.90
CA GLY A 8 -58.85 -6.67 -23.63
C GLY A 8 -57.73 -7.55 -23.06
N ARG A 9 -57.67 -8.84 -23.42
CA ARG A 9 -56.59 -9.75 -22.98
C ARG A 9 -55.31 -9.62 -23.81
N ALA A 10 -55.40 -9.13 -25.05
CA ALA A 10 -54.23 -8.84 -25.88
C ALA A 10 -53.51 -7.56 -25.41
N THR A 11 -54.26 -6.51 -25.06
CA THR A 11 -53.69 -5.24 -24.56
C THR A 11 -53.05 -5.40 -23.17
N ALA A 12 -53.69 -6.10 -22.23
CA ALA A 12 -53.12 -6.33 -20.90
C ALA A 12 -51.84 -7.20 -20.94
N ARG A 13 -51.71 -8.10 -21.92
CA ARG A 13 -50.50 -8.93 -22.09
C ARG A 13 -49.36 -8.18 -22.78
N ALA A 14 -49.68 -7.20 -23.64
CA ALA A 14 -48.71 -6.26 -24.20
C ALA A 14 -48.20 -5.27 -23.14
N GLU A 15 -49.07 -4.77 -22.26
CA GLU A 15 -48.70 -3.89 -21.14
C GLU A 15 -47.88 -4.63 -20.06
N ALA A 16 -48.21 -5.89 -19.75
CA ALA A 16 -47.43 -6.72 -18.83
C ALA A 16 -46.08 -7.20 -19.41
N MET A 17 -45.93 -7.24 -20.74
CA MET A 17 -44.63 -7.45 -21.39
C MET A 17 -43.81 -6.16 -21.50
N ALA A 18 -44.46 -4.99 -21.56
CA ALA A 18 -43.80 -3.69 -21.52
C ALA A 18 -43.35 -3.28 -20.08
N SER A 19 -43.96 -3.83 -19.03
CA SER A 19 -43.62 -3.51 -17.63
C SER A 19 -42.47 -4.35 -17.05
N LYS A 20 -42.06 -5.43 -17.72
CA LYS A 20 -40.73 -6.00 -17.49
C LYS A 20 -39.74 -5.09 -18.20
N THR A 21 -39.30 -4.04 -17.50
CA THR A 21 -38.13 -3.26 -17.89
C THR A 21 -37.07 -4.29 -18.29
N PRO A 22 -36.66 -4.35 -19.58
CA PRO A 22 -35.61 -5.27 -19.98
C PRO A 22 -34.47 -5.04 -18.99
N ARG A 23 -33.98 -6.12 -18.34
CA ARG A 23 -32.80 -6.04 -17.47
C ARG A 23 -31.81 -5.20 -18.25
N ASN A 24 -31.61 -3.95 -17.82
CA ASN A 24 -30.72 -3.03 -18.48
C ASN A 24 -29.38 -3.73 -18.39
N MET A 25 -28.94 -4.34 -19.50
CA MET A 25 -27.56 -4.78 -19.60
C MET A 25 -26.76 -3.49 -19.64
N HIS A 26 -26.39 -3.07 -18.43
CA HIS A 26 -25.54 -1.94 -18.19
C HIS A 26 -24.26 -2.17 -18.99
N MET A 27 -23.84 -1.18 -19.77
CA MET A 27 -22.55 -1.19 -20.46
C MET A 27 -21.42 -0.83 -19.49
N ASP A 28 -21.55 -1.25 -18.24
CA ASP A 28 -20.56 -0.95 -17.23
C ASP A 28 -19.32 -1.80 -17.54
N ILE A 29 -18.16 -1.16 -17.51
CA ILE A 29 -16.88 -1.84 -17.70
C ILE A 29 -16.59 -2.61 -16.42
N PHE A 30 -16.40 -3.92 -16.55
CA PHE A 30 -16.19 -4.81 -15.41
C PHE A 30 -14.71 -4.99 -15.07
N VAL A 31 -13.83 -4.77 -16.05
CA VAL A 31 -12.38 -4.91 -15.93
C VAL A 31 -11.72 -3.61 -16.38
N ALA A 32 -11.02 -2.94 -15.46
CA ALA A 32 -10.14 -1.83 -15.74
C ALA A 32 -8.70 -2.33 -15.86
N TYR A 33 -7.86 -1.61 -16.60
CA TYR A 33 -6.44 -1.87 -16.64
C TYR A 33 -5.83 -1.65 -15.25
N GLU A 34 -5.15 -2.68 -14.77
CA GLU A 34 -4.26 -2.61 -13.63
C GLU A 34 -2.84 -2.99 -14.07
N ARG A 35 -1.83 -2.42 -13.41
CA ARG A 35 -0.45 -2.77 -13.72
C ARG A 35 -0.16 -4.19 -13.21
N SER A 36 0.39 -5.03 -14.06
CA SER A 36 0.72 -6.40 -13.73
C SER A 36 2.18 -6.53 -13.27
N TRP A 37 2.43 -7.45 -12.34
CA TRP A 37 3.78 -7.77 -11.85
C TRP A 37 4.32 -9.09 -12.40
N SER A 38 3.49 -9.92 -13.02
CA SER A 38 3.90 -11.18 -13.65
C SER A 38 3.46 -11.22 -15.12
N ILE A 39 4.15 -12.04 -15.91
CA ILE A 39 3.79 -12.24 -17.33
C ILE A 39 2.40 -12.88 -17.44
N GLN A 40 2.09 -13.82 -16.56
CA GLN A 40 0.82 -14.53 -16.59
C GLN A 40 -0.35 -13.58 -16.30
N ASP A 41 -0.24 -12.77 -15.25
CA ASP A 41 -1.27 -11.77 -14.90
C ASP A 41 -1.48 -10.78 -16.05
N ALA A 42 -0.40 -10.31 -16.69
CA ALA A 42 -0.48 -9.39 -17.81
C ALA A 42 -1.19 -10.00 -19.03
N LEU A 43 -0.91 -11.27 -19.35
CA LEU A 43 -1.56 -12.00 -20.44
C LEU A 43 -3.04 -12.25 -20.15
N ASP A 44 -3.37 -12.68 -18.93
CA ASP A 44 -4.74 -12.96 -18.52
C ASP A 44 -5.59 -11.68 -18.50
N GLN A 45 -5.03 -10.59 -17.98
CA GLN A 45 -5.68 -9.28 -18.00
C GLN A 45 -5.88 -8.77 -19.44
N HIS A 46 -4.88 -8.94 -20.32
CA HIS A 46 -5.03 -8.56 -21.72
C HIS A 46 -6.16 -9.35 -22.41
N ALA A 47 -6.20 -10.66 -22.21
CA ALA A 47 -7.25 -11.51 -22.75
C ALA A 47 -8.65 -11.08 -22.25
N ALA A 48 -8.78 -10.80 -20.95
CA ALA A 48 -10.03 -10.33 -20.35
C ALA A 48 -10.48 -8.97 -20.89
N LEU A 49 -9.54 -8.01 -21.06
CA LEU A 49 -9.83 -6.70 -21.64
C LEU A 49 -10.22 -6.79 -23.12
N ALA A 50 -9.60 -7.70 -23.87
CA ALA A 50 -9.91 -7.93 -25.27
C ALA A 50 -11.31 -8.54 -25.43
N GLU A 51 -11.64 -9.56 -24.64
CA GLU A 51 -12.97 -10.18 -24.60
C GLU A 51 -14.05 -9.15 -24.19
N GLN A 52 -13.81 -8.37 -23.15
CA GLN A 52 -14.73 -7.31 -22.71
C GLN A 52 -15.04 -6.32 -23.84
N ARG A 53 -14.03 -5.92 -24.62
CA ARG A 53 -14.21 -5.01 -25.76
C ARG A 53 -15.07 -5.62 -26.86
N GLU A 54 -14.89 -6.90 -27.16
CA GLU A 54 -15.73 -7.63 -28.13
C GLU A 54 -17.18 -7.69 -27.66
N VAL A 55 -17.40 -8.06 -26.39
CA VAL A 55 -18.73 -8.10 -25.77
C VAL A 55 -19.41 -6.72 -25.80
N LEU A 56 -18.69 -5.65 -25.44
CA LEU A 56 -19.22 -4.28 -25.51
C LEU A 56 -19.55 -3.85 -26.93
N THR A 57 -18.79 -4.31 -27.93
CA THR A 57 -19.07 -4.07 -29.35
C THR A 57 -20.36 -4.73 -29.79
N GLU A 58 -20.59 -5.99 -29.38
CA GLU A 58 -21.82 -6.72 -29.68
C GLU A 58 -23.04 -6.08 -28.98
N ILE A 59 -22.92 -5.77 -27.68
CA ILE A 59 -23.97 -5.07 -26.92
C ILE A 59 -24.30 -3.72 -27.58
N GLY A 60 -23.27 -2.95 -27.92
CA GLY A 60 -23.43 -1.65 -28.58
C GLY A 60 -24.14 -1.76 -29.93
N ARG A 61 -23.74 -2.72 -30.77
CA ARG A 61 -24.38 -3.01 -32.07
C ARG A 61 -25.85 -3.40 -31.88
N ASN A 62 -26.16 -4.23 -30.90
CA ASN A 62 -27.53 -4.66 -30.62
C ASN A 62 -28.39 -3.49 -30.11
N ARG A 63 -27.89 -2.66 -29.19
CA ARG A 63 -28.58 -1.46 -28.69
C ARG A 63 -28.87 -0.47 -29.82
N LEU A 64 -27.88 -0.21 -30.68
CA LEU A 64 -28.05 0.65 -31.85
C LEU A 64 -29.04 0.10 -32.87
N ARG A 65 -29.05 -1.22 -33.09
CA ARG A 65 -30.05 -1.87 -33.94
C ARG A 65 -31.46 -1.68 -33.38
N VAL A 66 -31.65 -1.87 -32.07
CA VAL A 66 -32.96 -1.64 -31.42
C VAL A 66 -33.41 -0.19 -31.60
N ARG A 67 -32.52 0.79 -31.38
CA ARG A 67 -32.84 2.21 -31.61
C ARG A 67 -33.11 2.53 -33.08
N GLN A 68 -32.39 1.90 -34.01
CA GLN A 68 -32.66 2.04 -35.43
C GLN A 68 -34.03 1.50 -35.80
N THR A 69 -34.43 0.34 -35.26
CA THR A 69 -35.76 -0.21 -35.47
C THR A 69 -36.87 0.69 -34.89
N GLN A 70 -36.67 1.25 -33.69
CA GLN A 70 -37.59 2.23 -33.11
C GLN A 70 -37.74 3.49 -33.97
N LEU A 71 -36.61 3.98 -34.52
CA LEU A 71 -36.62 5.10 -35.44
C LEU A 71 -37.42 4.79 -36.71
N SER A 72 -37.19 3.62 -37.33
CA SER A 72 -37.91 3.20 -38.53
C SER A 72 -39.41 2.99 -38.30
N PHE A 73 -39.84 2.52 -37.12
CA PHE A 73 -41.27 2.47 -36.79
C PHE A 73 -41.90 3.87 -36.70
N ALA A 74 -41.20 4.83 -36.07
CA ALA A 74 -41.69 6.21 -36.00
C ALA A 74 -41.73 6.88 -37.39
N GLU A 75 -40.82 6.54 -38.30
CA GLU A 75 -40.86 6.99 -39.70
C GLU A 75 -42.09 6.44 -40.45
N LEU A 76 -42.43 5.17 -40.24
CA LEU A 76 -43.63 4.55 -40.81
C LEU A 76 -44.90 5.20 -40.26
N GLU A 77 -44.99 5.45 -38.95
CA GLU A 77 -46.14 6.13 -38.34
C GLU A 77 -46.37 7.54 -38.89
N VAL A 78 -45.29 8.30 -39.13
CA VAL A 78 -45.38 9.61 -39.81
C VAL A 78 -45.91 9.45 -41.22
N THR A 79 -45.43 8.45 -41.97
CA THR A 79 -45.86 8.18 -43.35
C THR A 79 -47.35 7.84 -43.38
N GLU A 80 -47.81 6.91 -42.53
CA GLU A 80 -49.22 6.54 -42.42
C GLU A 80 -50.11 7.72 -42.00
N ALA A 81 -49.65 8.55 -41.05
CA ALA A 81 -50.39 9.73 -40.61
C ALA A 81 -50.53 10.77 -41.74
N LEU A 82 -49.48 10.96 -42.55
CA LEU A 82 -49.50 11.83 -43.71
C LEU A 82 -50.40 11.27 -44.83
N GLU A 83 -50.34 9.97 -45.11
CA GLU A 83 -51.21 9.32 -46.09
C GLU A 83 -52.68 9.42 -45.69
N ALA A 84 -53.01 9.17 -44.42
CA ALA A 84 -54.37 9.36 -43.89
C ALA A 84 -54.84 10.82 -44.03
N ALA A 85 -53.97 11.80 -43.77
CA ALA A 85 -54.29 13.21 -43.95
C ALA A 85 -54.49 13.58 -45.44
N ARG A 86 -53.69 13.00 -46.35
CA ARG A 86 -53.82 13.20 -47.80
C ARG A 86 -55.04 12.53 -48.40
N SER A 87 -55.51 11.44 -47.79
CA SER A 87 -56.64 10.64 -48.26
C SER A 87 -57.99 11.13 -47.72
N ILE A 88 -58.02 12.29 -47.05
CA ILE A 88 -59.26 12.89 -46.56
C ILE A 88 -60.18 13.22 -47.75
N SER A 89 -61.43 12.79 -47.69
CA SER A 89 -62.40 13.08 -48.75
C SER A 89 -62.78 14.56 -48.74
N ALA A 90 -63.25 15.11 -49.87
CA ALA A 90 -63.68 16.51 -49.95
C ALA A 90 -64.82 16.84 -48.96
N LEU A 91 -65.71 15.88 -48.71
CA LEU A 91 -66.79 15.99 -47.71
C LEU A 91 -66.21 16.08 -46.30
N ASP A 92 -65.25 15.22 -45.97
CA ASP A 92 -64.59 15.20 -44.66
C ASP A 92 -63.66 16.39 -44.43
N ALA A 93 -63.12 16.98 -45.49
CA ALA A 93 -62.29 18.18 -45.42
C ALA A 93 -63.09 19.41 -44.95
N GLY A 94 -64.42 19.41 -45.10
CA GLY A 94 -65.30 20.42 -44.53
C GLY A 94 -65.52 20.29 -43.02
N ASP A 95 -65.19 19.14 -42.42
CA ASP A 95 -65.29 18.90 -40.99
C ASP A 95 -63.99 19.35 -40.28
N ALA A 96 -64.04 20.54 -39.68
CA ALA A 96 -62.92 21.12 -38.95
C ALA A 96 -62.39 20.20 -37.84
N GLN A 97 -63.26 19.42 -37.18
CA GLN A 97 -62.84 18.52 -36.11
C GLN A 97 -62.02 17.36 -36.66
N LYS A 98 -62.45 16.78 -37.79
CA LYS A 98 -61.73 15.68 -38.45
C LYS A 98 -60.37 16.12 -38.98
N VAL A 99 -60.29 17.31 -39.57
CA VAL A 99 -59.02 17.93 -39.99
C VAL A 99 -58.09 18.15 -38.80
N LEU A 100 -58.59 18.70 -37.69
CA LEU A 100 -57.80 18.93 -36.48
C LEU A 100 -57.29 17.62 -35.87
N GLN A 101 -58.07 16.54 -35.90
CA GLN A 101 -57.64 15.22 -35.44
C GLN A 101 -56.49 14.66 -36.30
N LEU A 102 -56.61 14.72 -37.63
CA LEU A 102 -55.55 14.28 -38.53
C LEU A 102 -54.27 15.11 -38.36
N ALA A 103 -54.39 16.43 -38.26
CA ALA A 103 -53.28 17.32 -37.96
C ALA A 103 -52.66 17.04 -36.58
N GLY A 104 -53.49 16.69 -35.58
CA GLY A 104 -53.04 16.21 -34.26
C GLY A 104 -52.21 14.93 -34.37
N ARG A 105 -52.69 13.93 -35.12
CA ARG A 105 -51.99 12.66 -35.35
C ARG A 105 -50.64 12.87 -36.04
N VAL A 106 -50.58 13.69 -37.10
CA VAL A 106 -49.31 14.03 -37.78
C VAL A 106 -48.33 14.69 -36.82
N ARG A 107 -48.78 15.67 -36.01
CA ARG A 107 -47.92 16.34 -35.03
C ARG A 107 -47.38 15.38 -33.96
N ALA A 108 -48.22 14.46 -33.48
CA ALA A 108 -47.79 13.44 -32.53
C ALA A 108 -46.72 12.52 -33.13
N ALA A 109 -46.99 11.95 -34.32
CA ALA A 109 -46.03 11.07 -35.00
C ALA A 109 -44.69 11.76 -35.29
N VAL A 110 -44.71 13.03 -35.74
CA VAL A 110 -43.47 13.80 -35.97
C VAL A 110 -42.69 14.05 -34.68
N ARG A 111 -43.37 14.31 -33.55
CA ARG A 111 -42.71 14.46 -32.25
C ARG A 111 -42.07 13.14 -31.80
N ASP A 112 -42.75 12.03 -32.02
CA ASP A 112 -42.27 10.70 -31.62
C ASP A 112 -41.07 10.29 -32.48
N LEU A 113 -41.08 10.60 -33.79
CA LEU A 113 -39.93 10.48 -34.68
C LEU A 113 -38.72 11.28 -34.19
N ARG A 114 -38.91 12.57 -33.84
CA ARG A 114 -37.83 13.41 -33.30
C ARG A 114 -37.26 12.83 -32.00
N THR A 115 -38.12 12.28 -31.15
CA THR A 115 -37.72 11.65 -29.90
C THR A 115 -36.91 10.38 -30.17
N ALA A 116 -37.35 9.51 -31.07
CA ALA A 116 -36.64 8.31 -31.48
C ALA A 116 -35.26 8.62 -32.08
N ALA A 117 -35.17 9.65 -32.94
CA ALA A 117 -33.91 10.11 -33.52
C ALA A 117 -32.92 10.59 -32.44
N ARG A 118 -33.39 11.40 -31.48
CA ARG A 118 -32.59 11.85 -30.35
C ARG A 118 -32.13 10.69 -29.46
N MET A 119 -33.00 9.72 -29.17
CA MET A 119 -32.65 8.54 -28.39
C MET A 119 -31.58 7.70 -29.09
N LYS A 120 -31.69 7.48 -30.41
CA LYS A 120 -30.66 6.79 -31.20
C LYS A 120 -29.31 7.52 -31.12
N GLN A 121 -29.30 8.85 -31.25
CA GLN A 121 -28.08 9.64 -31.16
C GLN A 121 -27.44 9.57 -29.76
N LEU A 122 -28.25 9.66 -28.70
CA LEU A 122 -27.77 9.52 -27.33
C LEU A 122 -27.16 8.13 -27.11
N GLU A 123 -27.85 7.08 -27.58
CA GLU A 123 -27.37 5.69 -27.53
C GLU A 123 -26.02 5.53 -28.24
N GLN A 124 -25.89 6.09 -29.44
CA GLN A 124 -24.64 6.08 -30.20
C GLN A 124 -23.50 6.73 -29.44
N ASN A 125 -23.74 7.88 -28.81
CA ASN A 125 -22.73 8.56 -28.02
C ASN A 125 -22.28 7.74 -26.81
N ILE A 126 -23.23 7.07 -26.13
CA ILE A 126 -22.94 6.17 -25.00
C ILE A 126 -22.09 4.99 -25.47
N VAL A 127 -22.52 4.29 -26.53
CA VAL A 127 -21.78 3.14 -27.09
C VAL A 127 -20.37 3.56 -27.50
N ASN A 128 -20.22 4.66 -28.23
CA ASN A 128 -18.91 5.16 -28.66
C ASN A 128 -18.00 5.48 -27.47
N LYS A 129 -18.54 6.09 -26.40
CA LYS A 129 -17.76 6.40 -25.20
C LYS A 129 -17.21 5.13 -24.53
N HIS A 130 -18.06 4.11 -24.34
CA HIS A 130 -17.64 2.85 -23.72
C HIS A 130 -16.63 2.09 -24.58
N LEU A 131 -16.81 2.07 -25.90
CA LEU A 131 -15.84 1.45 -26.82
C LEU A 131 -14.50 2.18 -26.81
N ALA A 132 -14.50 3.51 -26.83
CA ALA A 132 -13.27 4.29 -26.75
C ALA A 132 -12.51 4.06 -25.43
N GLN A 133 -13.23 3.92 -24.31
CA GLN A 133 -12.62 3.56 -23.03
C GLN A 133 -12.04 2.14 -23.09
N ALA A 134 -12.80 1.15 -23.56
CA ALA A 134 -12.30 -0.23 -23.69
C ALA A 134 -11.09 -0.36 -24.64
N ASP A 135 -11.04 0.44 -25.71
CA ASP A 135 -9.89 0.54 -26.60
C ASP A 135 -8.66 1.11 -25.86
N GLN A 136 -8.86 2.15 -25.03
CA GLN A 136 -7.79 2.75 -24.23
C GLN A 136 -7.20 1.76 -23.21
N GLU A 137 -8.05 1.04 -22.46
CA GLU A 137 -7.60 0.03 -21.48
C GLU A 137 -6.83 -1.12 -22.16
N ASN A 138 -7.30 -1.59 -23.32
CA ASN A 138 -6.62 -2.61 -24.12
C ASN A 138 -5.25 -2.14 -24.63
N GLU A 139 -5.17 -0.90 -25.11
CA GLU A 139 -3.91 -0.33 -25.58
C GLU A 139 -2.90 -0.18 -24.43
N GLN A 140 -3.34 0.23 -23.24
CA GLN A 140 -2.49 0.28 -22.05
C GLN A 140 -1.91 -1.11 -21.72
N SER A 141 -2.75 -2.14 -21.71
CA SER A 141 -2.32 -3.53 -21.51
C SER A 141 -1.33 -4.01 -22.58
N ARG A 142 -1.56 -3.68 -23.85
CA ARG A 142 -0.66 -4.03 -24.96
C ARG A 142 0.71 -3.36 -24.82
N LEU A 143 0.73 -2.08 -24.43
CA LEU A 143 1.96 -1.33 -24.18
C LEU A 143 2.74 -1.90 -23.00
N GLU A 144 2.06 -2.32 -21.93
CA GLU A 144 2.70 -3.00 -20.80
C GLU A 144 3.37 -4.31 -21.21
N MET A 145 2.67 -5.19 -21.95
CA MET A 145 3.27 -6.44 -22.42
C MET A 145 4.48 -6.20 -23.33
N THR A 146 4.40 -5.17 -24.19
CA THR A 146 5.54 -4.77 -25.03
C THR A 146 6.71 -4.32 -24.16
N SER A 147 6.46 -3.49 -23.15
CA SER A 147 7.47 -3.07 -22.17
C SER A 147 8.05 -4.27 -21.41
N MET A 148 7.23 -5.23 -20.97
CA MET A 148 7.71 -6.42 -20.26
C MET A 148 8.64 -7.26 -21.15
N LYS A 149 8.30 -7.42 -22.43
CA LYS A 149 9.18 -8.10 -23.38
C LYS A 149 10.54 -7.40 -23.50
N GLU A 150 10.53 -6.07 -23.64
CA GLU A 150 11.76 -5.28 -23.73
C GLU A 150 12.66 -5.45 -22.49
N VAL A 151 12.09 -5.49 -21.29
CA VAL A 151 12.90 -5.67 -20.07
C VAL A 151 13.43 -7.09 -19.89
N ILE A 152 12.68 -8.11 -20.34
CA ILE A 152 13.12 -9.52 -20.29
C ILE A 152 14.32 -9.73 -21.22
N ASP A 153 14.32 -9.05 -22.37
CA ASP A 153 15.39 -9.11 -23.36
C ASP A 153 16.64 -8.30 -22.95
N ASP A 154 16.63 -7.59 -21.80
CA ASP A 154 17.80 -6.85 -21.31
C ASP A 154 18.89 -7.78 -20.76
N LYS A 155 19.97 -7.90 -21.53
CA LYS A 155 21.14 -8.73 -21.22
C LYS A 155 22.09 -8.09 -20.19
N SER A 156 21.89 -6.82 -19.81
CA SER A 156 22.70 -6.18 -18.77
C SER A 156 22.40 -6.74 -17.37
N LEU A 157 21.27 -7.45 -17.20
CA LEU A 157 20.89 -8.06 -15.93
C LEU A 157 21.56 -9.42 -15.70
N VAL A 158 22.20 -9.56 -14.54
CA VAL A 158 22.80 -10.81 -14.07
C VAL A 158 21.84 -11.59 -13.17
N VAL A 159 22.06 -12.90 -13.07
CA VAL A 159 21.36 -13.73 -12.09
C VAL A 159 21.87 -13.37 -10.70
N ALA A 160 20.97 -13.26 -9.72
CA ALA A 160 21.33 -13.02 -8.33
C ALA A 160 22.23 -14.17 -7.83
N VAL A 161 23.34 -13.78 -7.22
CA VAL A 161 24.27 -14.67 -6.52
C VAL A 161 24.09 -14.50 -5.01
N ASP A 162 24.70 -15.37 -4.21
CA ASP A 162 24.72 -15.23 -2.75
C ASP A 162 25.27 -13.84 -2.37
N ASP A 163 24.65 -13.19 -1.36
CA ASP A 163 25.02 -11.87 -0.85
C ASP A 163 26.50 -11.75 -0.43
N SER A 164 27.20 -12.87 -0.23
CA SER A 164 28.63 -12.91 0.08
C SER A 164 29.55 -12.73 -1.14
N GLN A 165 29.02 -12.79 -2.36
CA GLN A 165 29.80 -12.65 -3.59
C GLN A 165 29.46 -11.33 -4.31
N PRO A 166 30.45 -10.61 -4.85
CA PRO A 166 30.16 -9.45 -5.69
C PRO A 166 29.36 -9.91 -6.92
N ALA A 167 28.34 -9.14 -7.28
CA ALA A 167 27.55 -9.43 -8.46
C ALA A 167 28.45 -9.43 -9.71
N PRO A 168 28.34 -10.44 -10.59
CA PRO A 168 29.09 -10.43 -11.83
C PRO A 168 28.71 -9.21 -12.68
N VAL A 169 29.65 -8.74 -13.49
CA VAL A 169 29.42 -7.64 -14.45
C VAL A 169 29.10 -8.26 -15.80
N SER A 170 27.97 -7.88 -16.39
CA SER A 170 27.65 -8.30 -17.75
C SER A 170 28.52 -7.56 -18.76
N VAL A 171 29.21 -8.31 -19.63
CA VAL A 171 30.01 -7.79 -20.74
C VAL A 171 29.46 -8.28 -22.08
N ASP A 172 29.65 -7.49 -23.13
CA ASP A 172 29.28 -7.87 -24.50
C ASP A 172 30.35 -8.77 -25.16
N ALA A 173 30.16 -9.08 -26.45
CA ALA A 173 31.08 -9.92 -27.21
C ALA A 173 32.49 -9.33 -27.34
N ASP A 174 32.63 -8.01 -27.20
CA ASP A 174 33.89 -7.27 -27.28
C ASP A 174 34.49 -7.01 -25.87
N GLY A 175 33.87 -7.53 -24.82
CA GLY A 175 34.30 -7.37 -23.44
C GLY A 175 33.95 -6.02 -22.82
N GLN A 176 33.12 -5.19 -23.47
CA GLN A 176 32.65 -3.92 -22.92
C GLN A 176 31.48 -4.16 -21.95
N ILE A 177 31.43 -3.38 -20.87
CA ILE A 177 30.36 -3.48 -19.88
C ILE A 177 29.03 -3.08 -20.53
N LEU A 178 28.05 -4.00 -20.49
CA LEU A 178 26.71 -3.71 -20.97
C LEU A 178 26.06 -2.63 -20.12
N LYS A 179 25.75 -1.49 -20.74
CA LYS A 179 25.07 -0.39 -20.07
C LYS A 179 23.58 -0.67 -19.99
N GLN A 180 23.08 -0.78 -18.77
CA GLN A 180 21.66 -0.89 -18.48
C GLN A 180 20.90 0.35 -18.98
N ARG A 181 19.81 0.13 -19.72
CA ARG A 181 19.02 1.22 -20.34
C ARG A 181 18.02 1.86 -19.37
N TYR A 182 17.37 1.04 -18.56
CA TYR A 182 16.35 1.45 -17.59
C TYR A 182 16.66 0.84 -16.24
N LYS A 183 16.26 1.50 -15.16
CA LYS A 183 16.24 0.89 -13.83
C LYS A 183 15.01 0.00 -13.70
N TYR A 184 15.15 -1.05 -12.91
CA TYR A 184 14.13 -2.08 -12.77
C TYR A 184 13.67 -2.22 -11.33
N CYS A 185 12.35 -2.32 -11.15
CA CYS A 185 11.77 -2.71 -9.87
C CYS A 185 10.84 -3.91 -10.01
N THR A 186 10.79 -4.77 -9.00
CA THR A 186 9.83 -5.88 -8.92
C THR A 186 9.12 -5.89 -7.56
N ASN A 187 7.90 -6.41 -7.54
CA ASN A 187 7.19 -6.80 -6.33
C ASN A 187 7.26 -8.33 -6.19
N CYS A 188 8.04 -8.84 -5.25
CA CYS A 188 8.18 -10.24 -4.89
C CYS A 188 7.11 -10.71 -3.88
N LYS A 189 6.13 -9.85 -3.56
CA LYS A 189 5.00 -10.14 -2.66
C LYS A 189 5.46 -10.53 -1.25
N VAL A 190 6.60 -9.99 -0.79
CA VAL A 190 7.07 -10.21 0.59
C VAL A 190 6.16 -9.48 1.59
N GLY A 191 5.44 -8.46 1.11
CA GLY A 191 4.56 -7.60 1.91
C GLY A 191 5.26 -6.32 2.36
N GLY A 192 4.70 -5.67 3.38
CA GLY A 192 5.23 -4.40 3.88
C GLY A 192 5.09 -3.25 2.88
N HIS A 193 6.16 -2.46 2.70
CA HIS A 193 6.14 -1.24 1.87
C HIS A 193 6.74 -1.41 0.47
N GLY A 194 7.22 -2.61 0.15
CA GLY A 194 7.97 -2.90 -1.08
C GLY A 194 7.23 -2.52 -2.35
N GLN A 195 6.00 -3.03 -2.52
CA GLN A 195 5.15 -2.68 -3.66
C GLN A 195 4.97 -1.16 -3.81
N ARG A 196 4.73 -0.45 -2.70
CA ARG A 196 4.51 0.99 -2.72
C ARG A 196 5.76 1.76 -3.11
N PHE A 197 6.94 1.30 -2.70
CA PHE A 197 8.20 1.88 -3.17
C PHE A 197 8.37 1.68 -4.67
N CYS A 198 8.05 0.50 -5.21
CA CYS A 198 8.02 0.28 -6.64
C CYS A 198 7.05 1.22 -7.37
N GLU A 199 5.84 1.44 -6.83
CA GLU A 199 4.85 2.35 -7.41
C GLU A 199 5.39 3.78 -7.56
N TYR A 200 6.04 4.33 -6.51
CA TYR A 200 6.68 5.65 -6.59
C TYR A 200 7.93 5.69 -7.49
N LEU A 201 8.71 4.60 -7.54
CA LEU A 201 9.83 4.50 -8.48
C LEU A 201 9.33 4.50 -9.93
N LEU A 202 8.18 3.88 -10.22
CA LEU A 202 7.58 3.82 -11.56
C LEU A 202 6.91 5.13 -12.00
N GLU A 203 6.77 6.13 -11.13
CA GLU A 203 6.42 7.50 -11.53
C GLU A 203 7.57 8.14 -12.34
N ARG A 204 8.78 7.57 -12.29
CA ARG A 204 9.98 8.07 -12.94
C ARG A 204 10.12 7.52 -14.36
N PRO A 205 10.54 8.34 -15.34
CA PRO A 205 10.58 7.92 -16.74
C PRO A 205 11.65 6.86 -17.03
N ASP A 206 12.69 6.76 -16.21
CA ASP A 206 13.81 5.81 -16.34
C ASP A 206 13.59 4.47 -15.62
N TRP A 207 12.44 4.28 -14.95
CA TRP A 207 12.11 3.05 -14.24
C TRP A 207 11.08 2.20 -14.98
N ARG A 208 11.22 0.88 -14.91
CA ARG A 208 10.30 -0.10 -15.49
C ARG A 208 10.04 -1.25 -14.54
N VAL A 209 8.86 -1.86 -14.67
CA VAL A 209 8.55 -3.12 -13.99
C VAL A 209 9.43 -4.21 -14.58
N TYR A 210 10.06 -5.00 -13.73
CA TYR A 210 10.62 -6.28 -14.12
C TYR A 210 9.70 -7.40 -13.61
N PRO A 211 9.26 -8.32 -14.47
CA PRO A 211 8.25 -9.30 -14.10
C PRO A 211 8.78 -10.24 -13.01
N ASN A 212 7.90 -10.66 -12.11
CA ASN A 212 8.13 -11.69 -11.12
C ASN A 212 7.65 -13.06 -11.60
N GLN A 213 8.10 -14.11 -10.92
CA GLN A 213 7.63 -15.48 -11.04
C GLN A 213 7.54 -16.12 -9.64
N LYS A 214 6.70 -17.15 -9.49
CA LYS A 214 6.69 -17.98 -8.27
C LYS A 214 8.08 -18.59 -8.08
N TRP A 215 8.62 -18.45 -6.87
CA TRP A 215 9.92 -18.98 -6.48
C TRP A 215 9.75 -20.30 -5.72
N PHE A 216 8.98 -20.28 -4.64
CA PHE A 216 8.61 -21.46 -3.86
C PHE A 216 7.32 -21.20 -3.08
N GLU A 217 6.79 -22.25 -2.49
CA GLU A 217 5.67 -22.21 -1.55
C GLU A 217 6.15 -22.82 -0.24
N ASP A 218 5.85 -22.21 0.90
CA ASP A 218 6.19 -22.80 2.19
C ASP A 218 5.17 -23.87 2.62
N GLU A 219 5.46 -24.56 3.73
CA GLU A 219 4.58 -25.62 4.27
C GLU A 219 3.18 -25.11 4.69
N LYS A 220 3.00 -23.80 4.82
CA LYS A 220 1.72 -23.16 5.15
C LYS A 220 0.96 -22.70 3.92
N GLY A 221 1.48 -22.94 2.72
CA GLY A 221 0.88 -22.51 1.46
C GLY A 221 1.16 -21.05 1.11
N ASN A 222 2.09 -20.37 1.79
CA ASN A 222 2.44 -19.00 1.42
C ASN A 222 3.33 -19.04 0.18
N GLU A 223 2.95 -18.30 -0.85
CA GLU A 223 3.72 -18.18 -2.09
C GLU A 223 4.76 -17.07 -1.98
N TYR A 224 6.00 -17.39 -2.35
CA TYR A 224 7.09 -16.44 -2.44
C TYR A 224 7.45 -16.23 -3.90
N HIS A 225 7.64 -14.98 -4.32
CA HIS A 225 8.01 -14.65 -5.69
C HIS A 225 9.46 -14.15 -5.78
N CYS A 226 10.01 -14.16 -6.99
CA CYS A 226 11.32 -13.57 -7.32
C CYS A 226 11.24 -12.92 -8.70
N PRO A 227 12.17 -12.03 -9.09
CA PRO A 227 12.29 -11.59 -10.48
C PRO A 227 12.36 -12.80 -11.43
N LEU A 228 11.78 -12.67 -12.62
CA LEU A 228 11.86 -13.67 -13.68
C LEU A 228 13.32 -14.05 -13.95
N GLY A 229 13.63 -15.35 -13.92
CA GLY A 229 14.99 -15.86 -14.07
C GLY A 229 15.92 -15.54 -12.89
N LYS A 230 15.37 -15.19 -11.71
CA LYS A 230 16.12 -14.82 -10.50
C LYS A 230 17.13 -13.71 -10.75
N LYS A 231 16.80 -12.75 -11.63
CA LYS A 231 17.67 -11.62 -11.95
C LYS A 231 17.88 -10.71 -10.75
N LEU A 232 19.07 -10.12 -10.66
CA LEU A 232 19.38 -9.05 -9.73
C LEU A 232 18.93 -7.72 -10.34
N VAL A 233 17.84 -7.14 -9.84
CA VAL A 233 17.28 -5.86 -10.31
C VAL A 233 17.71 -4.70 -9.40
N ASP A 234 17.46 -3.46 -9.81
CA ASP A 234 17.80 -2.28 -9.00
C ASP A 234 17.06 -2.28 -7.67
N PHE A 235 15.75 -2.54 -7.68
CA PHE A 235 14.92 -2.61 -6.48
C PHE A 235 13.98 -3.82 -6.47
N ALA A 236 14.05 -4.62 -5.42
CA ALA A 236 13.06 -5.64 -5.07
C ALA A 236 12.78 -5.57 -3.57
N ASP A 237 11.56 -5.88 -3.18
CA ASP A 237 11.15 -6.03 -1.77
C ASP A 237 11.73 -7.29 -1.11
N GLU A 238 12.21 -8.24 -1.91
CA GLU A 238 13.13 -9.30 -1.49
C GLU A 238 14.60 -8.86 -1.70
N SER A 239 15.33 -8.66 -0.59
CA SER A 239 16.68 -8.10 -0.59
C SER A 239 17.70 -8.98 -1.33
N HIS A 240 17.45 -10.30 -1.42
CA HIS A 240 18.34 -11.19 -2.17
C HIS A 240 18.43 -10.83 -3.66
N PHE A 241 17.31 -10.39 -4.26
CA PHE A 241 17.22 -10.05 -5.68
C PHE A 241 17.34 -8.54 -5.97
N SER A 242 17.73 -7.75 -4.97
CA SER A 242 17.81 -6.29 -5.07
C SER A 242 19.25 -5.78 -4.95
N ARG A 243 19.62 -4.78 -5.76
CA ARG A 243 20.82 -3.94 -5.56
C ARG A 243 20.63 -2.93 -4.42
N ILE A 244 19.39 -2.52 -4.19
CA ILE A 244 18.97 -1.60 -3.14
C ILE A 244 18.07 -2.37 -2.14
N ALA A 245 18.65 -2.86 -1.05
CA ALA A 245 17.93 -3.59 -0.02
C ALA A 245 17.06 -2.66 0.85
N MET A 246 15.80 -3.02 1.08
CA MET A 246 14.83 -2.21 1.84
C MET A 246 14.95 -2.34 3.37
N TYR A 247 15.73 -3.31 3.85
CA TYR A 247 15.87 -3.57 5.28
C TYR A 247 17.33 -3.50 5.71
N LEU A 248 17.56 -2.80 6.82
CA LEU A 248 18.90 -2.71 7.41
C LEU A 248 19.29 -4.05 8.03
N LYS A 249 20.49 -4.52 7.70
CA LYS A 249 21.08 -5.65 8.42
C LYS A 249 21.43 -5.21 9.84
N GLY A 250 20.88 -5.92 10.84
CA GLY A 250 21.03 -5.57 12.26
C GLY A 250 19.92 -4.68 12.83
N ARG A 251 18.84 -4.38 12.06
CA ARG A 251 17.72 -3.53 12.52
C ARG A 251 17.11 -3.92 13.86
N ALA A 252 17.22 -5.19 14.28
CA ALA A 252 16.74 -5.64 15.59
C ALA A 252 17.35 -4.87 16.78
N TRP A 253 18.54 -4.25 16.62
CA TRP A 253 19.13 -3.38 17.63
C TRP A 253 18.42 -2.04 17.81
N LEU A 254 17.69 -1.59 16.79
CA LEU A 254 16.83 -0.42 16.85
C LEU A 254 15.39 -0.78 17.18
N GLU A 255 14.93 -1.97 16.79
CA GLU A 255 13.54 -2.40 16.97
C GLU A 255 13.24 -2.93 18.38
N GLU A 256 14.17 -3.68 18.98
CA GLU A 256 13.96 -4.28 20.29
C GLU A 256 14.28 -3.28 21.41
N LYS A 257 13.29 -2.98 22.26
CA LYS A 257 13.36 -1.88 23.24
C LYS A 257 14.50 -2.05 24.25
N THR A 258 14.83 -3.28 24.61
CA THR A 258 15.96 -3.61 25.50
C THR A 258 17.31 -3.26 24.88
N LYS A 259 17.47 -3.44 23.57
CA LYS A 259 18.70 -3.12 22.82
C LYS A 259 18.83 -1.63 22.55
N VAL A 260 17.72 -0.94 22.33
CA VAL A 260 17.71 0.53 22.18
C VAL A 260 18.22 1.19 23.46
N LEU A 261 17.92 0.64 24.64
CA LEU A 261 18.40 1.16 25.92
C LEU A 261 19.94 1.23 25.98
N ASP A 262 20.62 0.19 25.47
CA ASP A 262 22.10 0.16 25.40
C ASP A 262 22.64 1.26 24.46
N LEU A 263 21.85 1.62 23.44
CA LEU A 263 22.24 2.59 22.43
C LEU A 263 21.91 4.04 22.82
N ALA A 264 20.94 4.25 23.71
CA ALA A 264 20.35 5.56 24.01
C ALA A 264 20.41 5.96 25.49
N PRO A 265 21.57 5.83 26.19
CA PRO A 265 21.64 6.13 27.62
C PRO A 265 21.36 7.61 27.88
N GLY A 266 20.49 7.88 28.84
CA GLY A 266 20.08 9.23 29.22
C GLY A 266 19.23 9.95 28.16
N LYS A 267 18.80 9.26 27.09
CA LYS A 267 17.89 9.82 26.07
C LYS A 267 16.48 9.25 26.17
N MET A 268 16.32 8.17 26.93
CA MET A 268 15.05 7.52 27.21
C MET A 268 14.65 7.82 28.67
N PRO A 269 13.34 7.75 29.00
CA PRO A 269 12.92 7.69 30.41
C PRO A 269 13.64 6.56 31.15
N ASP A 270 13.74 6.65 32.47
CA ASP A 270 14.25 5.55 33.30
C ASP A 270 13.55 4.24 32.91
N THR A 271 14.34 3.25 32.49
CA THR A 271 13.82 2.03 31.89
C THR A 271 14.30 0.82 32.67
N TYR A 272 13.36 0.01 33.10
CA TYR A 272 13.59 -1.23 33.83
C TYR A 272 13.16 -2.41 32.96
N ILE A 273 13.72 -3.60 33.22
CA ILE A 273 13.46 -4.78 32.41
C ILE A 273 12.85 -5.86 33.29
N ILE A 274 11.75 -6.44 32.83
CA ILE A 274 11.19 -7.68 33.39
C ILE A 274 11.52 -8.81 32.42
N GLU A 275 12.11 -9.88 32.93
CA GLU A 275 12.39 -11.12 32.21
C GLU A 275 11.98 -12.30 33.09
N ASP A 276 11.23 -13.24 32.54
CA ASP A 276 10.72 -14.41 33.26
C ASP A 276 9.96 -14.07 34.57
N GLY A 277 9.22 -12.96 34.54
CA GLY A 277 8.43 -12.48 35.67
C GLY A 277 9.26 -11.89 36.82
N GLN A 278 10.54 -11.58 36.60
CA GLN A 278 11.44 -10.97 37.58
C GLN A 278 12.13 -9.73 37.01
N TRP A 279 12.56 -8.83 37.89
CA TRP A 279 13.37 -7.68 37.49
C TRP A 279 14.77 -8.14 37.06
N ARG A 280 15.19 -7.73 35.87
CA ARG A 280 16.54 -7.95 35.35
C ARG A 280 17.42 -6.72 35.60
N GLY A 281 18.47 -6.90 36.41
CA GLY A 281 19.36 -5.81 36.79
C GLY A 281 18.80 -5.02 37.96
N ALA A 282 18.78 -3.68 37.85
CA ALA A 282 18.23 -2.82 38.89
C ALA A 282 16.69 -2.84 38.86
N ALA A 283 16.05 -3.03 40.02
CA ALA A 283 14.63 -2.84 40.18
C ALA A 283 14.27 -1.34 40.22
N PRO A 284 13.04 -0.96 39.84
CA PRO A 284 12.56 0.40 40.04
C PRO A 284 12.54 0.77 41.54
N PRO A 285 12.59 2.07 41.88
CA PRO A 285 12.43 2.50 43.27
C PRO A 285 11.10 2.01 43.86
N PRO A 286 11.04 1.77 45.18
CA PRO A 286 9.82 1.39 45.88
C PRO A 286 8.67 2.39 45.66
N ASP A 287 7.44 1.91 45.79
CA ASP A 287 6.22 2.66 45.51
C ASP A 287 6.10 4.00 46.28
N ASP A 288 6.66 4.08 47.49
CA ASP A 288 6.67 5.28 48.35
C ASP A 288 7.74 6.31 47.97
N GLN A 289 8.66 5.96 47.07
CA GLN A 289 9.74 6.82 46.58
C GLN A 289 9.50 7.37 45.18
N VAL A 290 8.45 6.91 44.49
CA VAL A 290 8.11 7.35 43.14
C VAL A 290 6.95 8.34 43.14
N SER A 291 6.94 9.24 42.17
CA SER A 291 5.80 10.13 41.92
C SER A 291 4.54 9.33 41.54
N GLU A 292 3.36 9.93 41.71
CA GLU A 292 2.06 9.36 41.31
C GLU A 292 1.81 9.36 39.79
N LEU A 293 2.88 9.32 38.99
CA LEU A 293 2.80 9.26 37.54
C LEU A 293 2.49 7.83 37.08
N PRO A 294 1.76 7.67 35.96
CA PRO A 294 1.52 6.35 35.39
C PRO A 294 2.82 5.63 35.01
N TRP A 295 2.79 4.30 35.07
CA TRP A 295 3.85 3.40 34.64
C TRP A 295 3.38 2.59 33.43
N PHE A 296 4.29 2.37 32.49
CA PHE A 296 4.03 1.65 31.25
C PHE A 296 4.78 0.33 31.26
N VAL A 297 4.06 -0.78 31.04
CA VAL A 297 4.65 -2.11 30.80
C VAL A 297 4.47 -2.44 29.32
N LYS A 298 5.58 -2.66 28.62
CA LYS A 298 5.62 -2.86 27.16
C LYS A 298 6.39 -4.13 26.82
N GLU A 299 5.84 -4.98 25.96
CA GLU A 299 6.59 -6.12 25.41
C GLU A 299 7.82 -5.61 24.62
N ALA A 300 8.99 -6.22 24.83
CA ALA A 300 10.26 -5.72 24.30
C ALA A 300 10.41 -5.84 22.78
N ASP A 301 9.79 -6.85 22.18
CA ASP A 301 9.86 -7.21 20.76
C ASP A 301 8.60 -6.85 19.97
N ARG A 302 7.58 -6.27 20.63
CA ARG A 302 6.35 -5.83 19.96
C ARG A 302 6.25 -4.31 19.88
N ASN A 303 5.82 -3.88 18.71
CA ASN A 303 5.41 -2.51 18.42
C ASN A 303 3.86 -2.45 18.39
N TRP A 304 3.23 -1.34 18.01
CA TRP A 304 1.76 -1.18 17.83
C TRP A 304 0.93 -0.69 19.04
N GLY A 305 1.51 -0.45 20.21
CA GLY A 305 0.80 0.14 21.35
C GLY A 305 -0.31 -0.73 22.00
N THR A 306 -0.82 -1.76 21.31
CA THR A 306 -1.85 -2.69 21.78
C THR A 306 -1.37 -3.53 22.96
N SER A 307 -0.08 -3.86 23.01
CA SER A 307 0.59 -4.57 24.10
C SER A 307 1.03 -3.68 25.27
N VAL A 308 0.76 -2.37 25.23
CA VAL A 308 1.10 -1.46 26.32
C VAL A 308 0.03 -1.52 27.40
N HIS A 309 0.47 -1.82 28.62
CA HIS A 309 -0.32 -1.76 29.84
C HIS A 309 0.06 -0.52 30.66
N VAL A 310 -0.91 0.04 31.36
CA VAL A 310 -0.74 1.23 32.21
C VAL A 310 -1.13 0.88 33.63
N CYS A 311 -0.29 1.23 34.61
CA CYS A 311 -0.58 1.05 36.03
C CYS A 311 -0.09 2.25 36.86
N ALA A 312 -0.53 2.35 38.11
CA ALA A 312 -0.19 3.49 38.96
C ALA A 312 1.17 3.38 39.64
N ARG A 313 1.70 2.15 39.81
CA ARG A 313 2.84 1.87 40.70
C ARG A 313 3.79 0.83 40.09
N PRO A 314 5.11 0.94 40.35
CA PRO A 314 6.10 -0.06 39.94
C PRO A 314 5.77 -1.48 40.39
N SER A 315 5.31 -1.64 41.64
CA SER A 315 4.97 -2.96 42.20
C SER A 315 3.92 -3.73 41.38
N ALA A 316 3.01 -3.02 40.72
CA ALA A 316 1.96 -3.59 39.87
C ALA A 316 2.48 -4.03 38.49
N CYS A 317 3.72 -3.70 38.10
CA CYS A 317 4.23 -4.04 36.77
C CYS A 317 4.48 -5.55 36.60
N LEU A 318 4.95 -6.23 37.65
CA LEU A 318 5.26 -7.67 37.59
C LEU A 318 4.03 -8.52 37.31
N SER A 319 2.85 -8.14 37.82
CA SER A 319 1.61 -8.90 37.60
C SER A 319 1.02 -8.73 36.18
N LEU A 320 1.48 -7.73 35.44
CA LEU A 320 1.09 -7.48 34.06
C LEU A 320 1.97 -8.24 33.05
N ALA A 321 3.17 -8.65 33.47
CA ALA A 321 4.09 -9.42 32.63
C ALA A 321 3.66 -10.89 32.55
N LYS A 322 3.56 -11.43 31.32
CA LYS A 322 3.32 -12.86 31.10
C LYS A 322 4.59 -13.67 31.36
N PRO A 323 4.48 -14.93 31.82
CA PRO A 323 5.61 -15.84 31.94
C PRO A 323 6.37 -15.99 30.61
N ASN A 324 7.69 -16.15 30.67
CA ASN A 324 8.60 -16.30 29.52
C ASN A 324 8.64 -15.10 28.56
N GLY A 325 8.06 -13.96 28.94
CA GLY A 325 8.12 -12.72 28.16
C GLY A 325 9.20 -11.77 28.67
N VAL A 326 9.71 -10.94 27.76
CA VAL A 326 10.61 -9.83 28.09
C VAL A 326 9.85 -8.52 27.92
N TYR A 327 9.87 -7.69 28.95
CA TYR A 327 9.17 -6.41 28.98
C TYR A 327 10.12 -5.29 29.37
N VAL A 328 9.86 -4.09 28.84
CA VAL A 328 10.43 -2.84 29.35
C VAL A 328 9.36 -2.09 30.15
N VAL A 329 9.78 -1.52 31.27
CA VAL A 329 8.94 -0.78 32.19
C VAL A 329 9.49 0.64 32.30
N GLN A 330 8.63 1.63 32.09
CA GLN A 330 9.01 3.05 32.12
C GLN A 330 7.98 3.86 32.90
N PRO A 331 8.39 4.77 33.80
CA PRO A 331 7.50 5.78 34.32
C PRO A 331 7.12 6.76 33.20
N HIS A 332 5.99 7.42 33.33
CA HIS A 332 5.62 8.54 32.48
C HIS A 332 6.62 9.70 32.66
N ILE A 333 6.91 10.41 31.58
CA ILE A 333 7.68 11.67 31.64
C ILE A 333 6.93 12.70 32.48
N LYS A 334 7.64 13.32 33.43
CA LYS A 334 7.08 14.36 34.27
C LYS A 334 6.73 15.60 33.44
N ASP A 335 5.58 16.21 33.71
CA ASP A 335 5.13 17.45 33.08
C ASP A 335 5.20 17.42 31.53
N PRO A 336 4.49 16.48 30.84
CA PRO A 336 4.54 16.42 29.38
C PRO A 336 4.02 17.72 28.76
N LEU A 337 4.62 18.13 27.64
CA LEU A 337 4.13 19.26 26.86
C LEU A 337 2.76 18.91 26.27
N LEU A 338 1.73 19.59 26.74
CA LEU A 338 0.36 19.41 26.28
C LEU A 338 0.07 20.29 25.07
N THR A 339 -0.90 19.88 24.26
CA THR A 339 -1.54 20.74 23.26
C THR A 339 -2.26 21.91 23.93
N GLU A 340 -2.63 22.95 23.16
CA GLU A 340 -3.28 24.16 23.71
C GLU A 340 -4.59 23.86 24.46
N ASP A 341 -5.28 22.77 24.12
CA ASP A 341 -6.49 22.30 24.78
C ASP A 341 -6.24 21.30 25.92
N GLY A 342 -4.97 21.07 26.30
CA GLY A 342 -4.58 20.26 27.45
C GLY A 342 -4.51 18.76 27.19
N ARG A 343 -4.36 18.32 25.95
CA ARG A 343 -4.22 16.89 25.59
C ARG A 343 -2.76 16.51 25.44
N LYS A 344 -2.43 15.26 25.75
CA LYS A 344 -1.08 14.73 25.56
C LYS A 344 -0.84 14.42 24.07
N CYS A 345 0.37 14.66 23.60
CA CYS A 345 0.80 14.21 22.28
C CYS A 345 2.20 13.59 22.30
N HIS A 346 2.52 12.79 21.29
CA HIS A 346 3.88 12.37 20.99
C HIS A 346 4.20 12.73 19.52
N ILE A 347 5.49 12.92 19.23
CA ILE A 347 6.03 13.17 17.90
C ILE A 347 6.38 11.83 17.26
N LYS A 348 5.81 11.55 16.08
CA LYS A 348 6.28 10.47 15.21
C LYS A 348 7.29 11.06 14.22
N PHE A 349 8.57 10.87 14.51
CA PHE A 349 9.69 11.48 13.80
C PHE A 349 10.27 10.52 12.77
N TYR A 350 10.14 10.83 11.47
CA TYR A 350 10.59 9.92 10.42
C TYR A 350 12.07 10.09 10.07
N VAL A 351 12.73 8.95 9.89
CA VAL A 351 14.16 8.81 9.69
C VAL A 351 14.40 7.95 8.46
N LEU A 352 15.38 8.34 7.65
CA LEU A 352 15.91 7.56 6.55
C LEU A 352 17.38 7.26 6.86
N LEU A 353 17.72 5.99 7.01
CA LEU A 353 19.10 5.55 7.15
C LEU A 353 19.52 4.80 5.90
N LEU A 354 20.65 5.20 5.32
CA LEU A 354 21.19 4.68 4.06
C LEU A 354 22.60 4.11 4.29
N GLY A 355 22.77 2.80 4.14
CA GLY A 355 24.07 2.14 4.06
C GLY A 355 24.54 2.00 2.61
N PHE A 356 25.80 2.30 2.33
CA PHE A 356 26.37 2.26 0.98
C PHE A 356 27.02 0.92 0.64
N GLU A 357 27.30 0.74 -0.66
CA GLU A 357 27.85 -0.48 -1.25
C GLU A 357 29.25 -0.86 -0.73
N ASP A 358 29.99 0.06 -0.11
CA ASP A 358 31.25 -0.28 0.54
C ASP A 358 31.07 -1.02 1.88
N GLY A 359 29.82 -1.13 2.34
CA GLY A 359 29.46 -1.81 3.58
C GLY A 359 29.92 -1.09 4.84
N VAL A 360 30.46 0.13 4.76
CA VAL A 360 30.98 0.86 5.92
C VAL A 360 30.44 2.27 6.04
N ARG A 361 30.10 2.95 4.93
CA ARG A 361 29.52 4.30 5.00
C ARG A 361 28.03 4.24 5.23
N TRP A 362 27.56 5.13 6.10
CA TRP A 362 26.17 5.31 6.46
C TRP A 362 25.80 6.78 6.42
N ASN A 363 24.71 7.14 5.75
CA ASN A 363 24.15 8.48 5.80
C ASN A 363 22.80 8.45 6.50
N LEU A 364 22.64 9.33 7.47
CA LEU A 364 21.39 9.54 8.17
C LEU A 364 20.71 10.80 7.64
N TYR A 365 19.41 10.69 7.37
CA TYR A 365 18.55 11.80 7.03
C TYR A 365 17.32 11.81 7.94
N THR A 366 16.85 13.00 8.26
CA THR A 366 15.65 13.21 9.08
C THR A 366 14.63 14.03 8.31
N PHE A 367 13.37 13.61 8.36
CA PHE A 367 12.29 14.32 7.68
C PHE A 367 12.04 15.66 8.39
N LYS A 368 11.91 16.75 7.63
CA LYS A 368 11.72 18.11 8.18
C LYS A 368 10.35 18.31 8.82
N GLU A 369 9.37 17.52 8.37
CA GLU A 369 8.07 17.43 8.99
C GLU A 369 7.96 16.16 9.85
N GLY A 370 6.74 15.77 10.17
CA GLY A 370 6.43 14.67 11.06
C GLY A 370 4.95 14.70 11.39
N TYR A 371 4.57 13.92 12.38
CA TYR A 371 3.18 13.84 12.83
C TYR A 371 3.09 13.95 14.33
N LEU A 372 1.97 14.50 14.78
CA LEU A 372 1.53 14.37 16.15
C LEU A 372 0.54 13.22 16.27
N SER A 373 0.77 12.37 17.25
CA SER A 373 -0.23 11.43 17.75
C SER A 373 -0.82 12.03 19.02
N ILE A 374 -2.06 12.52 18.95
CA ILE A 374 -2.70 13.29 20.02
C ILE A 374 -3.73 12.41 20.72
N SER A 375 -3.74 12.43 22.05
CA SER A 375 -4.76 11.73 22.82
C SER A 375 -6.15 12.31 22.53
N PRO A 376 -7.20 11.48 22.48
CA PRO A 376 -8.58 11.99 22.42
C PRO A 376 -8.99 12.75 23.69
N ASN A 377 -8.32 12.50 24.82
CA ASN A 377 -8.70 13.01 26.14
C ASN A 377 -7.70 14.08 26.64
N LYS A 378 -8.19 14.98 27.51
CA LYS A 378 -7.30 15.85 28.27
C LYS A 378 -6.44 15.01 29.19
N TRP A 379 -5.16 15.35 29.28
CA TRP A 379 -4.22 14.57 30.06
C TRP A 379 -4.40 14.82 31.56
N SER A 380 -4.29 13.76 32.34
CA SER A 380 -4.20 13.80 33.80
C SER A 380 -3.22 12.72 34.27
N PRO A 381 -2.35 12.99 35.27
CA PRO A 381 -1.47 11.97 35.82
C PRO A 381 -2.24 10.86 36.57
N THR A 382 -3.46 11.14 37.03
CA THR A 382 -4.29 10.16 37.77
C THR A 382 -5.19 9.32 36.88
N ASP A 383 -5.31 9.64 35.59
CA ASP A 383 -6.09 8.87 34.64
C ASP A 383 -5.24 7.73 34.06
N LEU A 384 -5.54 6.49 34.45
CA LEU A 384 -4.83 5.29 33.96
C LEU A 384 -5.44 4.70 32.69
N SER A 385 -6.45 5.35 32.10
CA SER A 385 -7.05 4.85 30.86
C SER A 385 -6.05 4.84 29.71
N LYS A 386 -6.15 3.80 28.89
CA LYS A 386 -5.26 3.62 27.75
C LYS A 386 -5.38 4.76 26.74
N ASP A 387 -6.59 5.25 26.49
CA ASP A 387 -6.84 6.33 25.52
C ASP A 387 -6.22 7.66 25.95
N THR A 388 -6.18 7.95 27.25
CA THR A 388 -5.50 9.13 27.77
C THR A 388 -3.98 8.95 27.77
N GLN A 389 -3.49 7.75 28.11
CA GLN A 389 -2.07 7.52 28.34
C GLN A 389 -1.26 7.00 27.15
N VAL A 390 -1.88 6.38 26.16
CA VAL A 390 -1.18 5.77 25.02
C VAL A 390 -1.66 6.41 23.73
N THR A 391 -0.82 7.26 23.15
CA THR A 391 -1.09 7.88 21.85
C THR A 391 -0.52 6.99 20.76
N ILE A 392 -1.35 6.48 19.84
CA ILE A 392 -0.94 5.56 18.76
C ILE A 392 -1.31 6.13 17.39
N ILE A 393 -2.46 6.79 17.30
CA ILE A 393 -3.04 7.25 16.04
C ILE A 393 -2.44 8.60 15.68
N ARG A 394 -1.85 8.68 14.47
CA ARG A 394 -1.44 9.94 13.86
C ARG A 394 -2.67 10.81 13.59
N SER A 395 -2.75 11.95 14.27
CA SER A 395 -3.90 12.86 14.18
C SER A 395 -3.62 14.03 13.26
N GLU A 396 -2.41 14.60 13.33
CA GLU A 396 -2.09 15.88 12.70
C GLU A 396 -0.67 15.89 12.12
N ARG A 397 -0.44 16.74 11.10
CA ARG A 397 0.91 17.10 10.63
C ARG A 397 1.56 18.01 11.65
N ILE A 398 2.85 17.82 11.88
CA ILE A 398 3.57 18.59 12.92
C ILE A 398 3.85 20.05 12.54
N GLY A 399 3.74 20.41 11.25
CA GLY A 399 4.13 21.74 10.75
C GLY A 399 3.38 22.92 11.39
N THR A 400 2.20 22.69 11.97
CA THR A 400 1.42 23.70 12.68
C THR A 400 1.70 23.77 14.19
N TRP A 401 2.51 22.85 14.72
CA TRP A 401 2.79 22.77 16.14
C TRP A 401 3.94 23.71 16.53
N LYS A 402 3.63 24.75 17.33
CA LYS A 402 4.57 25.83 17.67
C LYS A 402 5.90 25.34 18.26
N ALA A 403 5.88 24.25 19.02
CA ALA A 403 7.08 23.69 19.65
C ALA A 403 8.01 22.97 18.66
N TRP A 404 7.57 22.71 17.42
CA TRP A 404 8.32 21.91 16.48
C TRP A 404 9.68 22.50 16.10
N ALA A 405 9.76 23.83 15.93
CA ALA A 405 11.00 24.50 15.58
C ALA A 405 12.12 24.26 16.60
N ASP A 406 11.78 24.13 17.88
CA ASP A 406 12.72 23.83 18.97
C ASP A 406 12.92 22.31 19.17
N ALA A 407 11.85 21.52 19.08
CA ALA A 407 11.92 20.07 19.27
C ALA A 407 12.66 19.35 18.14
N TYR A 408 12.49 19.77 16.88
CA TYR A 408 13.10 19.14 15.70
C TYR A 408 14.63 18.95 15.80
N PRO A 409 15.45 19.99 16.04
CA PRO A 409 16.89 19.82 16.13
C PRO A 409 17.31 18.90 17.29
N LYS A 410 16.54 18.88 18.39
CA LYS A 410 16.79 17.99 19.54
C LYS A 410 16.48 16.53 19.18
N CYS A 411 15.34 16.25 18.56
CA CYS A 411 14.99 14.92 18.07
C CYS A 411 16.03 14.41 17.06
N LYS A 412 16.44 15.26 16.11
CA LYS A 412 17.48 14.96 15.14
C LYS A 412 18.81 14.59 15.81
N ALA A 413 19.25 15.36 16.80
CA ALA A 413 20.49 15.11 17.53
C ALA A 413 20.45 13.78 18.29
N VAL A 414 19.34 13.47 18.98
CA VAL A 414 19.16 12.19 19.69
C VAL A 414 19.23 11.01 18.73
N VAL A 415 18.51 11.06 17.59
CA VAL A 415 18.57 9.99 16.59
C VAL A 415 19.98 9.85 16.03
N ALA A 416 20.65 10.95 15.70
CA ALA A 416 22.03 10.90 15.18
C ALA A 416 22.99 10.20 16.13
N GLU A 417 22.94 10.54 17.42
CA GLU A 417 23.79 9.92 18.45
C GLU A 417 23.53 8.40 18.58
N VAL A 418 22.25 7.99 18.60
CA VAL A 418 21.88 6.58 18.73
C VAL A 418 22.31 5.77 17.50
N ILE A 419 22.10 6.31 16.29
CA ILE A 419 22.50 5.66 15.05
C ILE A 419 24.02 5.59 14.91
N GLU A 420 24.74 6.68 15.20
CA GLU A 420 26.21 6.69 15.19
C GLU A 420 26.77 5.57 16.06
N ARG A 421 26.22 5.42 17.27
CA ARG A 421 26.63 4.38 18.20
C ARG A 421 26.31 2.98 17.68
N ALA A 422 25.11 2.77 17.14
CA ALA A 422 24.71 1.49 16.57
C ALA A 422 25.64 1.07 15.40
N VAL A 423 25.99 2.02 14.54
CA VAL A 423 26.92 1.82 13.42
C VAL A 423 28.34 1.52 13.93
N THR A 424 28.87 2.35 14.83
CA THR A 424 30.26 2.25 15.32
C THR A 424 30.50 0.97 16.12
N LEU A 425 29.51 0.55 16.93
CA LEU A 425 29.56 -0.71 17.68
C LEU A 425 29.32 -1.95 16.80
N GLY A 426 29.11 -1.79 15.49
CA GLY A 426 28.85 -2.91 14.57
C GLY A 426 27.51 -3.60 14.83
N ARG A 427 26.54 -2.90 15.43
CA ARG A 427 25.18 -3.40 15.64
C ARG A 427 24.34 -3.28 14.37
N LEU A 428 24.61 -2.26 13.58
CA LEU A 428 24.17 -2.14 12.19
C LEU A 428 25.31 -2.55 11.26
N GLU A 429 25.03 -3.48 10.36
CA GLU A 429 26.03 -4.09 9.48
C GLU A 429 25.80 -3.66 8.04
N GLY A 430 26.85 -3.21 7.34
CA GLY A 430 26.75 -2.91 5.91
C GLY A 430 26.64 -4.15 5.04
N ARG A 431 26.27 -3.95 3.77
CA ARG A 431 26.27 -4.99 2.73
C ARG A 431 27.26 -4.62 1.64
N LEU A 432 28.22 -5.50 1.37
CA LEU A 432 29.20 -5.25 0.30
C LEU A 432 28.53 -5.36 -1.06
N GLY A 433 28.76 -4.38 -1.94
CA GLY A 433 28.20 -4.31 -3.28
C GLY A 433 26.69 -4.04 -3.33
N LYS A 434 26.05 -3.67 -2.22
CA LYS A 434 24.62 -3.35 -2.16
C LYS A 434 24.36 -2.09 -1.35
N ILE A 435 23.50 -1.23 -1.87
CA ILE A 435 22.90 -0.17 -1.07
C ILE A 435 21.86 -0.83 -0.17
N GLN A 436 21.72 -0.36 1.06
CA GLN A 436 20.56 -0.68 1.89
C GLN A 436 19.97 0.60 2.46
N PHE A 437 18.66 0.67 2.59
CA PHE A 437 18.01 1.80 3.21
C PHE A 437 16.82 1.33 4.01
N GLU A 438 16.38 2.15 4.96
CA GLU A 438 15.10 1.91 5.64
C GLU A 438 14.49 3.25 6.08
N ILE A 439 13.18 3.36 5.88
CA ILE A 439 12.39 4.48 6.40
C ILE A 439 11.70 3.97 7.66
N PHE A 440 12.10 4.49 8.81
CA PHE A 440 11.53 4.14 10.11
C PHE A 440 11.12 5.40 10.85
N SER A 441 10.43 5.26 11.98
CA SER A 441 10.16 6.39 12.86
C SER A 441 10.80 6.22 14.22
N ALA A 442 11.14 7.34 14.86
CA ALA A 442 11.44 7.44 16.27
C ALA A 442 10.27 8.15 16.94
N ASP A 443 9.78 7.60 18.03
CA ASP A 443 8.64 8.18 18.75
C ASP A 443 9.20 8.95 19.97
N PHE A 444 8.89 10.25 20.03
CA PHE A 444 9.37 11.16 21.07
C PHE A 444 8.22 11.78 21.84
N ILE A 445 8.42 12.05 23.13
CA ILE A 445 7.61 13.01 23.89
C ILE A 445 8.46 14.22 24.22
N VAL A 446 7.82 15.39 24.27
CA VAL A 446 8.44 16.64 24.72
C VAL A 446 7.86 16.96 26.09
N ASP A 447 8.68 17.39 27.04
CA ASP A 447 8.20 17.89 28.32
C ASP A 447 7.98 19.40 28.33
N ALA A 448 7.43 19.92 29.42
CA ALA A 448 7.13 21.34 29.58
C ALA A 448 8.39 22.24 29.60
N HIS A 449 9.58 21.65 29.73
CA HIS A 449 10.86 22.34 29.66
C HIS A 449 11.45 22.34 28.24
N GLY A 450 10.80 21.63 27.31
CA GLY A 450 11.23 21.49 25.93
C GLY A 450 12.27 20.40 25.72
N ASP A 451 12.54 19.55 26.72
CA ASP A 451 13.43 18.41 26.54
C ASP A 451 12.69 17.29 25.81
N VAL A 452 13.42 16.54 24.98
CA VAL A 452 12.86 15.47 24.15
C VAL A 452 13.31 14.11 24.67
N TRP A 453 12.36 13.19 24.79
CA TRP A 453 12.58 11.86 25.34
C TRP A 453 12.20 10.80 24.33
N LEU A 454 13.15 9.95 23.96
CA LEU A 454 12.95 8.84 23.03
C LEU A 454 12.21 7.68 23.71
N PHE A 455 11.18 7.15 23.05
CA PHE A 455 10.43 5.99 23.52
C PHE A 455 10.82 4.69 22.82
N GLU A 456 10.81 4.70 21.49
CA GLU A 456 11.07 3.54 20.66
C GLU A 456 11.40 3.95 19.23
N PHE A 457 12.02 3.04 18.48
CA PHE A 457 11.98 3.09 17.03
C PHE A 457 10.95 2.11 16.50
N ASN A 458 10.20 2.55 15.50
CA ASN A 458 9.25 1.77 14.74
C ASN A 458 9.84 1.52 13.35
N MET A 459 10.45 0.35 13.15
CA MET A 459 11.18 -0.01 11.93
C MET A 459 10.28 -0.29 10.72
N SER A 460 9.00 -0.60 10.95
CA SER A 460 8.02 -0.79 9.89
C SER A 460 6.78 0.08 10.14
N PRO A 461 6.92 1.43 10.11
CA PRO A 461 5.81 2.31 10.43
C PRO A 461 4.75 2.22 9.33
N VAL A 462 3.46 2.14 9.69
CA VAL A 462 2.40 2.20 8.67
C VAL A 462 2.56 3.47 7.84
N LEU A 463 2.81 3.29 6.55
CA LEU A 463 2.78 4.36 5.56
C LEU A 463 1.34 4.46 5.03
N LYS A 464 0.79 5.67 4.94
CA LYS A 464 -0.57 5.96 4.47
C LYS A 464 -0.50 6.52 3.04
N ASP A 465 -1.37 6.06 2.14
CA ASP A 465 -1.47 6.60 0.78
C ASP A 465 -2.42 7.81 0.74
N PRO A 466 -2.20 8.81 -0.14
CA PRO A 466 -3.13 9.92 -0.32
C PRO A 466 -4.56 9.50 -0.69
N LYS A 467 -4.74 8.33 -1.33
CA LYS A 467 -6.06 7.79 -1.63
C LYS A 467 -6.80 7.34 -0.36
N ASP A 468 -6.08 6.78 0.60
CA ASP A 468 -6.64 6.29 1.86
C ASP A 468 -6.86 7.45 2.84
N GLU A 469 -5.87 8.33 2.94
CA GLU A 469 -5.77 9.36 3.98
C GLU A 469 -5.27 10.70 3.39
N PRO A 470 -6.13 11.45 2.67
CA PRO A 470 -5.72 12.61 1.88
C PRO A 470 -4.96 13.70 2.66
N LYS A 471 -5.23 13.83 3.97
CA LYS A 471 -4.64 14.87 4.83
C LYS A 471 -3.36 14.41 5.55
N VAL A 472 -3.25 13.12 5.84
CA VAL A 472 -2.22 12.55 6.73
C VAL A 472 -1.59 11.34 6.05
N ASN A 473 -0.91 11.58 4.92
CA ASN A 473 -0.30 10.56 4.08
C ASN A 473 1.23 10.70 3.96
N ASP A 474 1.90 9.64 3.56
CA ASP A 474 3.36 9.57 3.58
C ASP A 474 4.00 9.75 2.18
N ALA A 475 3.21 10.09 1.15
CA ALA A 475 3.68 10.02 -0.23
C ALA A 475 4.87 10.95 -0.52
N ASP A 476 4.80 12.21 -0.11
CA ASP A 476 5.89 13.18 -0.37
C ASP A 476 7.15 12.85 0.42
N MET A 477 6.98 12.35 1.65
CA MET A 477 8.08 11.83 2.46
C MET A 477 8.78 10.66 1.77
N VAL A 478 8.02 9.67 1.29
CA VAL A 478 8.56 8.50 0.60
C VAL A 478 9.22 8.88 -0.73
N ARG A 479 8.59 9.75 -1.54
CA ARG A 479 9.20 10.28 -2.77
C ARG A 479 10.53 10.99 -2.51
N GLY A 480 10.59 11.81 -1.45
CA GLY A 480 11.81 12.47 -1.00
C GLY A 480 12.90 11.47 -0.62
N ALA A 481 12.55 10.45 0.16
CA ALA A 481 13.48 9.43 0.59
C ALA A 481 14.02 8.62 -0.61
N LEU A 482 13.14 8.17 -1.49
CA LEU A 482 13.53 7.44 -2.70
C LEU A 482 14.36 8.30 -3.66
N SER A 483 14.26 9.62 -3.60
CA SER A 483 15.09 10.54 -4.39
C SER A 483 16.49 10.71 -3.81
N ILE A 484 16.70 10.33 -2.55
CA ILE A 484 18.04 10.22 -1.94
C ILE A 484 18.61 8.83 -2.23
N VAL A 485 17.81 7.78 -2.02
CA VAL A 485 18.20 6.37 -2.20
C VAL A 485 18.57 6.08 -3.65
N ALA A 486 17.74 6.54 -4.59
CA ALA A 486 17.97 6.45 -6.02
C ALA A 486 17.88 7.87 -6.61
N PRO A 487 19.01 8.60 -6.69
CA PRO A 487 19.03 9.99 -7.12
C PRO A 487 18.29 10.27 -8.43
N TRP A 488 17.45 11.30 -8.41
CA TRP A 488 16.73 11.86 -9.56
C TRP A 488 16.53 13.38 -9.38
N SER A 489 16.57 14.14 -10.48
CA SER A 489 16.44 15.60 -10.49
C SER A 489 15.07 16.13 -10.05
N GLY A 490 14.04 15.28 -9.95
CA GLY A 490 12.68 15.67 -9.56
C GLY A 490 12.34 15.51 -8.07
N GLY A 491 13.31 15.17 -7.22
CA GLY A 491 13.04 14.80 -5.82
C GLY A 491 12.65 15.98 -4.91
N PRO A 492 11.67 15.81 -3.99
CA PRO A 492 11.32 16.85 -3.04
C PRO A 492 12.38 16.96 -1.92
N GLY A 493 12.89 18.17 -1.68
CA GLY A 493 13.95 18.49 -0.70
C GLY A 493 13.49 18.51 0.77
N LEU A 494 12.69 17.51 1.18
CA LEU A 494 12.01 17.44 2.48
C LEU A 494 12.83 16.76 3.59
N TRP A 495 14.01 16.26 3.25
CA TRP A 495 14.89 15.55 4.16
C TRP A 495 16.13 16.39 4.44
N ASP A 496 16.49 16.49 5.71
CA ASP A 496 17.77 17.07 6.12
C ASP A 496 18.79 15.98 6.36
N PHE A 497 20.00 16.22 5.87
CA PHE A 497 21.16 15.42 6.23
C PHE A 497 21.47 15.62 7.73
N ALA A 498 21.60 14.52 8.46
CA ALA A 498 21.81 14.50 9.90
C ALA A 498 23.22 14.02 10.30
N GLY A 499 23.87 13.21 9.46
CA GLY A 499 25.24 12.78 9.71
C GLY A 499 25.73 11.71 8.72
N GLU A 500 27.05 11.60 8.60
CA GLU A 500 27.74 10.47 7.98
C GLU A 500 28.47 9.69 9.08
N PHE A 501 28.29 8.38 9.10
CA PHE A 501 28.90 7.49 10.09
C PHE A 501 29.67 6.37 9.38
N ARG A 502 30.68 5.83 10.07
CA ARG A 502 31.50 4.72 9.57
C ARG A 502 31.34 3.51 10.47
N GLY A 503 30.79 2.45 9.90
CA GLY A 503 30.61 1.16 10.55
C GLY A 503 31.85 0.27 10.46
N GLN A 504 31.73 -0.92 11.01
CA GLN A 504 32.76 -1.95 10.90
C GLN A 504 32.71 -2.61 9.53
N GLN A 505 33.88 -2.96 8.98
CA GLN A 505 33.97 -3.68 7.72
C GLN A 505 33.19 -5.01 7.83
N PRO A 506 32.24 -5.29 6.91
CA PRO A 506 31.54 -6.56 6.91
C PRO A 506 32.53 -7.70 6.78
N LYS A 507 32.50 -8.65 7.73
CA LYS A 507 33.32 -9.86 7.62
C LYS A 507 32.78 -10.69 6.47
N ALA A 508 33.59 -10.90 5.44
CA ALA A 508 33.26 -11.82 4.36
C ALA A 508 32.94 -13.18 5.00
N LYS A 509 31.76 -13.72 4.70
CA LYS A 509 31.41 -15.07 5.13
C LYS A 509 32.44 -16.00 4.50
N ALA A 510 33.17 -16.75 5.33
CA ALA A 510 34.10 -17.74 4.80
C ALA A 510 33.34 -18.63 3.82
N PRO A 511 33.89 -18.92 2.62
CA PRO A 511 33.22 -19.79 1.66
C PRO A 511 32.81 -21.06 2.40
N ALA A 512 31.53 -21.44 2.27
CA ALA A 512 31.03 -22.64 2.92
C ALA A 512 32.01 -23.77 2.59
N ALA A 513 32.58 -24.41 3.61
CA ALA A 513 33.49 -25.53 3.40
C ALA A 513 32.79 -26.48 2.44
N PRO A 514 33.47 -26.95 1.36
CA PRO A 514 32.84 -27.80 0.36
C PRO A 514 32.14 -28.91 1.11
N GLN A 515 30.80 -28.97 0.99
CA GLN A 515 30.03 -30.02 1.62
C GLN A 515 30.68 -31.31 1.15
N GLY A 516 31.22 -32.09 2.10
CA GLY A 516 31.87 -33.36 1.78
C GLY A 516 30.93 -34.18 0.89
N PRO A 517 31.48 -35.07 0.05
CA PRO A 517 30.66 -35.88 -0.85
C PRO A 517 29.46 -36.43 -0.08
N PRO A 518 28.24 -36.29 -0.60
CA PRO A 518 27.03 -36.66 0.11
C PRO A 518 27.23 -38.07 0.64
N ALA A 519 27.11 -38.24 1.96
CA ALA A 519 27.33 -39.52 2.62
C ALA A 519 26.56 -40.60 1.83
N PRO A 520 27.19 -41.75 1.52
CA PRO A 520 26.58 -42.76 0.68
C PRO A 520 25.20 -43.09 1.23
N LYS A 521 24.16 -42.81 0.44
CA LYS A 521 22.77 -43.10 0.80
C LYS A 521 22.70 -44.60 1.08
N ALA A 522 22.51 -44.97 2.34
CA ALA A 522 22.27 -46.34 2.73
C ALA A 522 21.07 -46.85 1.92
N SER A 523 21.31 -47.86 1.09
CA SER A 523 20.32 -48.52 0.27
C SER A 523 19.35 -49.28 1.16
N GLY A 524 18.29 -48.62 1.61
CA GLY A 524 17.22 -49.21 2.41
C GLY A 524 15.87 -48.69 1.95
N ALA A 525 15.13 -49.57 1.27
CA ALA A 525 13.70 -49.55 0.97
C ALA A 525 13.10 -48.27 0.35
N SER A 526 12.58 -48.46 -0.86
CA SER A 526 11.74 -47.56 -1.65
C SER A 526 10.56 -46.96 -0.88
N GLY A 527 10.60 -45.63 -0.69
CA GLY A 527 9.46 -44.79 -0.36
C GLY A 527 9.66 -43.43 -1.03
N ALA A 528 8.74 -43.06 -1.92
CA ALA A 528 8.77 -41.81 -2.67
C ALA A 528 8.87 -40.61 -1.71
N SER A 529 9.93 -39.82 -1.82
CA SER A 529 10.04 -38.52 -1.16
C SER A 529 10.83 -37.56 -2.04
N GLY A 530 10.20 -36.42 -2.30
CA GLY A 530 10.67 -35.33 -3.14
C GLY A 530 11.86 -34.60 -2.55
N ALA A 531 12.54 -33.88 -3.43
CA ALA A 531 13.77 -33.14 -3.16
C ALA A 531 13.60 -32.10 -2.04
N SER A 532 14.19 -32.39 -0.88
CA SER A 532 14.51 -31.42 0.17
C SER A 532 15.99 -31.04 0.05
N GLY A 533 16.23 -29.79 -0.35
CA GLY A 533 17.58 -29.27 -0.61
C GLY A 533 17.61 -27.75 -0.63
N ALA A 534 17.12 -27.13 0.44
CA ALA A 534 17.26 -25.70 0.70
C ALA A 534 17.27 -25.43 2.22
N SER A 535 18.30 -25.91 2.90
CA SER A 535 18.57 -25.57 4.30
C SER A 535 19.82 -24.70 4.37
N GLY A 536 19.62 -23.38 4.37
CA GLY A 536 20.73 -22.43 4.41
C GLY A 536 20.35 -20.95 4.39
N ALA A 537 19.16 -20.57 4.86
CA ALA A 537 18.76 -19.18 5.05
C ALA A 537 18.08 -18.96 6.42
N SER A 538 18.70 -19.47 7.49
CA SER A 538 18.36 -19.07 8.86
C SER A 538 19.00 -17.71 9.16
N GLY A 539 18.36 -16.67 8.63
CA GLY A 539 18.72 -15.26 8.84
C GLY A 539 17.55 -14.29 8.64
N ALA A 540 16.39 -14.78 8.17
CA ALA A 540 15.12 -14.08 8.33
C ALA A 540 14.58 -14.43 9.73
N SER A 541 15.02 -13.67 10.74
CA SER A 541 14.21 -13.55 11.96
C SER A 541 12.83 -13.09 11.51
N GLY A 542 11.82 -13.85 11.89
CA GLY A 542 10.49 -13.77 11.32
C GLY A 542 9.99 -12.34 11.21
N ALA A 543 9.69 -11.92 9.98
CA ALA A 543 8.56 -11.05 9.77
C ALA A 543 7.36 -11.82 10.33
N SER A 544 7.05 -11.59 11.61
CA SER A 544 5.74 -11.91 12.16
C SER A 544 4.76 -11.24 11.20
N GLY A 545 4.03 -12.09 10.46
CA GLY A 545 3.08 -11.63 9.47
C GLY A 545 2.25 -10.53 10.09
N ALA A 546 2.36 -9.33 9.52
CA ALA A 546 1.36 -8.30 9.71
C ALA A 546 0.06 -8.91 9.18
N GLY A 547 -0.71 -9.53 10.07
CA GLY A 547 -2.06 -9.94 9.77
C GLY A 547 -2.76 -8.71 9.23
N GLY A 548 -3.12 -8.75 7.95
CA GLY A 548 -3.89 -7.70 7.33
C GLY A 548 -5.08 -7.40 8.23
N ALA A 549 -5.16 -6.18 8.72
CA ALA A 549 -6.39 -5.66 9.30
C ALA A 549 -7.43 -5.75 8.18
N GLY A 550 -8.29 -6.77 8.26
CA GLY A 550 -9.47 -6.87 7.43
C GLY A 550 -10.23 -5.58 7.56
N GLY A 551 -10.63 -5.01 6.43
CA GLY A 551 -11.50 -3.83 6.40
C GLY A 551 -12.75 -4.11 7.22
N GLU A 552 -12.85 -3.47 8.37
CA GLU A 552 -14.11 -3.35 9.07
C GLU A 552 -15.05 -2.54 8.17
N SER A 553 -16.01 -3.25 7.60
CA SER A 553 -17.22 -2.65 7.04
C SER A 553 -17.82 -1.72 8.09
N ARG A 554 -17.87 -0.42 7.77
CA ARG A 554 -18.63 0.59 8.51
C ARG A 554 -20.09 0.13 8.59
N ALA A 555 -20.47 -0.44 9.74
CA ALA A 555 -21.86 -0.48 10.14
C ALA A 555 -22.32 0.97 10.38
N GLY A 556 -23.31 1.41 9.60
CA GLY A 556 -23.89 2.74 9.75
C GLY A 556 -24.50 2.91 11.13
N ALA A 557 -23.95 3.85 11.91
CA ALA A 557 -24.61 4.37 13.08
C ALA A 557 -25.85 5.16 12.64
N ALA A 558 -27.02 4.68 13.03
CA ALA A 558 -28.26 5.44 12.93
C ALA A 558 -28.21 6.65 13.88
N PRO A 559 -28.81 7.79 13.51
CA PRO A 559 -28.91 8.94 14.40
C PRO A 559 -29.92 8.64 15.51
N SER A 560 -29.49 8.77 16.76
CA SER A 560 -30.41 8.84 17.90
C SER A 560 -31.09 10.22 17.90
N GLU A 561 -32.39 10.22 17.63
CA GLU A 561 -33.26 11.35 17.93
C GLU A 561 -33.27 11.59 19.45
N VAL A 562 -33.01 12.84 19.82
CA VAL A 562 -33.18 13.36 21.17
C VAL A 562 -34.65 13.72 21.35
N ALA A 563 -35.27 13.14 22.37
CA ALA A 563 -36.46 13.66 23.03
C ALA A 563 -36.04 14.28 24.37
#